data_AF-A0A0W1C4R0-F1
#
_entry.id   AF-A0A0W1C4R0-F1
#
_cell.length_a   1.000
_cell.length_b   1.000
_cell.length_c   1.000
_cell.angle_alpha   90.00
_cell.angle_beta   90.00
_cell.angle_gamma   90.00
#
_symmetry.space_group_name_H-M   'P 1'
#
loop_
_entity.id
_entity.type
_entity.pdbx_description
1 polymer ?
#
loop_
_entity_poly.entity_id
_entity_poly.type
_entity_poly.pdbx_seq_one_letter_code
_entity_poly.pdbx_strand_id
1 'polypeptide(L)'
;MLSAIACLLLGGAGHVAAQVLLPPAQLPDIGRGLPPLSDIDPGRLEPITDRLTQVRLDRITTLLRRNRDTVELDERGAPAVRGVLIASGVDAAMIARAGKAGFALIDHERIEGLDLDIARFQVPGGRSLGRARKQLAKLLPGAAVDVDHIYFASGPGGALPHAALASAAAGRPRAPLGLIDGGVAAHPSVSGRVEQRGFAKGAPSASRHGTAVASLLVGSGTVAGAAPGQQLLAADVYGRDPAGGNASAIARALGWLAQRGVAVTTISLVGPDNKLLAAAVGRAQQRGMLIVAAVGNGGPAAPPAFPASYRGVFAVTGVDAKDRALPEAGRALHVDF
;
A
#
# COMPACT_ATOMS: atom_id res chain seq x y z
N MET A 1 -43.86 -54.25 49.84
CA MET A 1 -42.83 -54.36 50.89
C MET A 1 -41.72 -53.38 50.54
N LEU A 2 -41.52 -52.40 51.42
CA LEU A 2 -40.31 -51.62 51.75
C LEU A 2 -39.28 -51.30 50.65
N SER A 3 -39.17 -50.03 50.23
CA SER A 3 -38.35 -48.93 50.81
C SER A 3 -37.01 -48.82 50.07
N ALA A 4 -36.85 -47.82 49.20
CA ALA A 4 -36.28 -46.49 49.47
C ALA A 4 -34.75 -46.50 49.53
N ILE A 5 -34.11 -45.72 48.64
CA ILE A 5 -33.13 -44.68 48.99
C ILE A 5 -32.93 -43.81 47.74
N ALA A 6 -33.29 -42.54 47.91
CA ALA A 6 -32.98 -41.44 47.03
C ALA A 6 -31.60 -40.88 47.42
N CYS A 7 -30.78 -40.54 46.42
CA CYS A 7 -29.66 -39.62 46.60
C CYS A 7 -29.77 -38.50 45.56
N LEU A 8 -30.23 -37.35 46.06
CA LEU A 8 -30.15 -36.05 45.41
C LEU A 8 -28.70 -35.55 45.52
N LEU A 9 -28.08 -35.17 44.42
CA LEU A 9 -26.88 -34.33 44.44
C LEU A 9 -27.13 -33.11 43.55
N LEU A 10 -27.13 -31.95 44.20
CA LEU A 10 -27.08 -30.63 43.59
C LEU A 10 -25.71 -30.42 42.93
N GLY A 11 -25.72 -29.84 41.72
CA GLY A 11 -24.54 -29.29 41.06
C GLY A 11 -24.97 -28.18 40.12
N GLY A 12 -24.68 -26.94 40.48
CA GLY A 12 -25.01 -25.75 39.70
C GLY A 12 -24.02 -25.44 38.59
N ALA A 13 -24.48 -24.51 37.74
CA ALA A 13 -23.73 -23.62 36.85
C ALA A 13 -22.89 -24.23 35.71
N GLY A 14 -23.21 -23.80 34.48
CA GLY A 14 -22.31 -23.92 33.35
C GLY A 14 -22.96 -23.46 32.05
N HIS A 15 -23.05 -22.16 31.83
CA HIS A 15 -23.25 -21.62 30.49
C HIS A 15 -22.10 -22.09 29.60
N VAL A 16 -22.39 -22.97 28.64
CA VAL A 16 -21.41 -23.36 27.61
C VAL A 16 -21.35 -22.22 26.60
N ALA A 17 -20.52 -21.22 26.89
CA ALA A 17 -20.03 -20.30 25.88
C ALA A 17 -19.02 -21.08 25.02
N ALA A 18 -19.43 -21.49 23.82
CA ALA A 18 -18.53 -22.01 22.81
C ALA A 18 -17.67 -20.86 22.27
N GLN A 19 -16.60 -20.51 23.00
CA GLN A 19 -15.52 -19.72 22.45
C GLN A 19 -14.72 -20.63 21.52
N VAL A 20 -14.86 -20.42 20.21
CA VAL A 20 -13.93 -20.96 19.22
C VAL A 20 -12.60 -20.23 19.44
N LEU A 21 -11.77 -20.81 20.29
CA LEU A 21 -10.39 -20.38 20.49
C LEU A 21 -9.63 -20.69 19.19
N LEU A 22 -9.26 -19.65 18.44
CA LEU A 22 -8.29 -19.80 17.36
C LEU A 22 -6.98 -20.31 17.99
N PRO A 23 -6.29 -21.30 17.37
CA PRO A 23 -5.02 -21.76 17.88
C PRO A 23 -4.04 -20.57 17.94
N PRO A 24 -3.25 -20.44 19.02
CA PRO A 24 -2.25 -19.39 19.11
C PRO A 24 -1.23 -19.60 18.00
N ALA A 25 -1.23 -18.71 17.00
CA ALA A 25 -0.14 -18.64 16.04
C ALA A 25 1.10 -18.15 16.80
N GLN A 26 2.04 -19.05 17.07
CA GLN A 26 3.37 -18.68 17.54
C GLN A 26 4.07 -17.92 16.42
N LEU A 27 4.14 -16.59 16.58
CA LEU A 27 5.03 -15.76 15.79
C LEU A 27 6.48 -16.20 16.10
N PRO A 28 7.37 -16.30 15.09
CA PRO A 28 8.78 -16.55 15.33
C PRO A 28 9.37 -15.50 16.28
N ASP A 29 10.22 -15.96 17.19
CA ASP A 29 10.91 -15.15 18.18
C ASP A 29 11.72 -14.02 17.49
N ILE A 30 11.37 -12.77 17.77
CA ILE A 30 11.89 -11.53 17.13
C ILE A 30 13.30 -11.18 17.67
N GLY A 31 14.06 -12.19 18.09
CA GLY A 31 15.35 -12.07 18.80
C GLY A 31 16.58 -12.44 17.97
N ARG A 32 16.44 -12.85 16.70
CA ARG A 32 17.58 -13.06 15.80
C ARG A 32 17.58 -11.99 14.72
N GLY A 33 18.35 -10.93 14.97
CA GLY A 33 18.69 -9.95 13.93
C GLY A 33 19.27 -10.67 12.71
N LEU A 34 18.79 -10.30 11.52
CA LEU A 34 19.39 -10.68 10.25
C LEU A 34 20.88 -10.32 10.27
N PRO A 35 21.77 -11.13 9.66
CA PRO A 35 23.18 -10.79 9.57
C PRO A 35 23.35 -9.41 8.91
N PRO A 36 24.32 -8.60 9.37
CA PRO A 36 24.60 -7.30 8.76
C PRO A 36 24.96 -7.48 7.27
N LEU A 37 24.57 -6.51 6.44
CA LEU A 37 24.87 -6.41 5.01
C LEU A 37 26.38 -6.18 4.75
N SER A 38 27.25 -7.10 5.18
CA SER A 38 28.69 -6.89 5.26
C SER A 38 29.54 -7.77 4.34
N ASP A 39 29.03 -8.19 3.18
CA ASP A 39 29.82 -8.89 2.16
C ASP A 39 29.58 -8.35 0.74
N ILE A 40 29.58 -7.02 0.60
CA ILE A 40 29.59 -6.40 -0.73
C ILE A 40 30.86 -5.56 -0.86
N ASP A 41 31.71 -5.91 -1.83
CA ASP A 41 32.93 -5.18 -2.19
C ASP A 41 32.60 -3.71 -2.51
N PRO A 42 33.03 -2.75 -1.68
CA PRO A 42 32.68 -1.34 -1.84
C PRO A 42 33.20 -0.75 -3.16
N GLY A 43 34.31 -1.26 -3.71
CA GLY A 43 34.90 -0.77 -4.97
C GLY A 43 34.09 -1.12 -6.22
N ARG A 44 33.22 -2.15 -6.16
CA ARG A 44 32.28 -2.50 -7.24
C ARG A 44 30.88 -1.87 -7.05
N LEU A 45 30.58 -1.36 -5.86
CA LEU A 45 29.28 -0.82 -5.50
C LEU A 45 29.05 0.62 -5.94
N GLU A 46 30.08 1.49 -5.89
CA GLU A 46 29.92 2.90 -6.24
C GLU A 46 29.36 3.10 -7.68
N PRO A 47 29.88 2.42 -8.72
CA PRO A 47 29.37 2.60 -10.09
C PRO A 47 27.93 2.10 -10.27
N ILE A 48 27.53 1.06 -9.52
CA ILE A 48 26.18 0.49 -9.56
C ILE A 48 25.20 1.41 -8.83
N THR A 49 25.60 1.90 -7.66
CA THR A 49 24.82 2.81 -6.81
C THR A 49 24.54 4.13 -7.53
N ASP A 50 25.55 4.69 -8.19
CA ASP A 50 25.40 5.90 -9.00
C ASP A 50 24.47 5.66 -10.18
N ARG A 51 24.60 4.52 -10.89
CA ARG A 51 23.69 4.16 -11.98
C ARG A 51 22.24 4.01 -11.51
N LEU A 52 21.99 3.32 -10.40
CA LEU A 52 20.62 3.16 -9.87
C LEU A 52 20.02 4.49 -9.42
N THR A 53 20.85 5.36 -8.85
CA THR A 53 20.46 6.74 -8.53
C THR A 53 20.07 7.50 -9.80
N GLN A 54 20.88 7.41 -10.87
CA GLN A 54 20.56 8.04 -12.15
C GLN A 54 19.28 7.48 -12.77
N VAL A 55 19.08 6.16 -12.77
CA VAL A 55 17.84 5.53 -13.27
C VAL A 55 16.61 6.06 -12.54
N ARG A 56 16.70 6.26 -11.22
CA ARG A 56 15.61 6.85 -10.43
C ARG A 56 15.34 8.31 -10.84
N LEU A 57 16.37 9.12 -11.00
CA LEU A 57 16.25 10.52 -11.41
C LEU A 57 15.72 10.66 -12.84
N ASP A 58 16.15 9.79 -13.76
CA ASP A 58 15.69 9.74 -15.14
C ASP A 58 14.20 9.37 -15.22
N ARG A 59 13.74 8.45 -14.37
CA ARG A 59 12.33 8.10 -14.24
C ARG A 59 11.50 9.31 -13.82
N ILE A 60 11.94 10.05 -12.80
CA ILE A 60 11.27 11.27 -12.32
C ILE A 60 11.27 12.35 -13.41
N THR A 61 12.42 12.58 -14.04
CA THR A 61 12.58 13.58 -15.12
C THR A 61 11.68 13.25 -16.30
N THR A 62 11.59 11.98 -16.69
CA THR A 62 10.71 11.52 -17.77
C THR A 62 9.24 11.68 -17.41
N LEU A 63 8.85 11.34 -16.17
CA LEU A 63 7.49 11.55 -15.66
C LEU A 63 7.10 13.03 -15.76
N LEU A 64 7.93 13.93 -15.23
CA LEU A 64 7.68 15.36 -15.27
C LEU A 64 7.59 15.86 -16.71
N ARG A 65 8.58 15.55 -17.56
CA ARG A 65 8.62 16.03 -18.95
C ARG A 65 7.36 15.69 -19.73
N ARG A 66 6.78 14.51 -19.50
CA ARG A 66 5.56 14.05 -20.21
C ARG A 66 4.27 14.59 -19.61
N ASN A 67 4.28 15.00 -18.34
CA ASN A 67 3.06 15.22 -17.56
C ASN A 67 3.09 16.52 -16.72
N ARG A 68 3.80 17.57 -17.18
CA ARG A 68 3.97 18.84 -16.44
C ARG A 68 2.67 19.52 -16.03
N ASP A 69 1.57 19.23 -16.72
CA ASP A 69 0.26 19.80 -16.45
C ASP A 69 -0.45 19.11 -15.27
N THR A 70 0.00 17.91 -14.86
CA THR A 70 -0.64 17.09 -13.83
C THR A 70 0.31 16.66 -12.71
N VAL A 71 1.62 16.75 -12.92
CA VAL A 71 2.65 16.34 -11.97
C VAL A 71 3.64 17.49 -11.75
N GLU A 72 4.00 17.74 -10.50
CA GLU A 72 5.11 18.63 -10.13
C GLU A 72 5.94 18.02 -9.00
N LEU A 73 7.04 18.68 -8.61
CA LEU A 73 7.87 18.25 -7.49
C LEU A 73 7.49 19.00 -6.21
N ASP A 74 7.52 18.29 -5.09
CA ASP A 74 7.45 18.90 -3.76
C ASP A 74 8.80 19.54 -3.37
N GLU A 75 8.88 20.12 -2.16
CA GLU A 75 10.12 20.72 -1.65
C GLU A 75 11.26 19.73 -1.39
N ARG A 76 10.99 18.42 -1.42
CA ARG A 76 11.99 17.34 -1.26
C ARG A 76 12.39 16.73 -2.61
N GLY A 77 11.87 17.26 -3.73
CA GLY A 77 12.12 16.72 -5.06
C GLY A 77 11.36 15.43 -5.36
N ALA A 78 10.34 15.10 -4.57
CA ALA A 78 9.47 13.95 -4.81
C ALA A 78 8.28 14.34 -5.71
N PRO A 79 7.89 13.49 -6.68
CA PRO A 79 6.73 13.74 -7.52
C PRO A 79 5.43 13.77 -6.72
N ALA A 80 4.55 14.71 -7.03
CA ALA A 80 3.22 14.84 -6.45
C ALA A 80 2.21 15.33 -7.50
N VAL A 81 0.93 15.11 -7.24
CA VAL A 81 -0.16 15.66 -8.07
C VAL A 81 -0.08 17.19 -8.04
N ARG A 82 -0.05 17.79 -9.23
CA ARG A 82 0.12 19.24 -9.40
C ARG A 82 -0.99 20.02 -8.73
N GLY A 83 -0.61 20.96 -7.88
CA GLY A 83 -1.50 21.92 -7.24
C GLY A 83 -2.48 21.28 -6.25
N VAL A 84 -2.24 20.07 -5.76
CA VAL A 84 -3.14 19.38 -4.82
C VAL A 84 -2.47 19.20 -3.47
N LEU A 85 -3.16 19.65 -2.42
CA LEU A 85 -2.85 19.34 -1.03
C LEU A 85 -3.93 18.43 -0.46
N ILE A 86 -3.55 17.53 0.44
CA ILE A 86 -4.48 16.67 1.17
C ILE A 86 -4.37 16.95 2.64
N ALA A 87 -5.51 17.00 3.31
CA ALA A 87 -5.61 17.07 4.76
C ALA A 87 -6.48 15.92 5.25
N SER A 88 -5.99 15.18 6.26
CA SER A 88 -6.77 14.16 6.97
C SER A 88 -7.05 14.59 8.41
N GLY A 89 -8.15 14.09 8.99
CA GLY A 89 -8.63 14.56 10.29
C GLY A 89 -9.22 15.97 10.23
N VAL A 90 -9.91 16.28 9.13
CA VAL A 90 -10.55 17.57 8.89
C VAL A 90 -12.02 17.54 9.25
N ASP A 91 -12.55 18.71 9.65
CA ASP A 91 -13.97 18.94 9.84
C ASP A 91 -14.47 20.08 8.93
N ALA A 92 -15.78 20.33 8.93
CA ALA A 92 -16.40 21.37 8.11
C ALA A 92 -15.87 22.79 8.42
N ALA A 93 -15.52 23.08 9.68
CA ALA A 93 -14.99 24.39 10.08
C ALA A 93 -13.56 24.57 9.57
N MET A 94 -12.74 23.52 9.60
CA MET A 94 -11.41 23.48 8.99
C MET A 94 -11.47 23.73 7.49
N ILE A 95 -12.37 23.04 6.78
CA ILE A 95 -12.58 23.22 5.34
C ILE A 95 -12.99 24.67 5.02
N ALA A 96 -13.96 25.22 5.76
CA ALA A 96 -14.39 26.60 5.56
C ALA A 96 -13.26 27.62 5.79
N ARG A 97 -12.40 27.39 6.79
CA ARG A 97 -11.22 28.21 7.07
C ARG A 97 -10.17 28.12 5.95
N ALA A 98 -9.93 26.94 5.40
CA ALA A 98 -9.05 26.76 4.25
C ALA A 98 -9.58 27.52 3.02
N GLY A 99 -10.88 27.41 2.74
CA GLY A 99 -11.56 28.14 1.67
C GLY A 99 -11.41 29.67 1.79
N LYS A 100 -11.59 30.23 3.00
CA LYS A 100 -11.36 31.66 3.27
C LYS A 100 -9.92 32.11 3.01
N ALA A 101 -8.94 31.20 3.10
CA ALA A 101 -7.53 31.46 2.82
C ALA A 101 -7.13 31.21 1.35
N GLY A 102 -8.12 30.93 0.47
CA GLY A 102 -7.93 30.73 -0.96
C GLY A 102 -7.68 29.28 -1.39
N PHE A 103 -7.68 28.33 -0.46
CA PHE A 103 -7.56 26.90 -0.77
C PHE A 103 -8.93 26.36 -1.14
N ALA A 104 -9.24 26.30 -2.43
CA ALA A 104 -10.52 25.79 -2.90
C ALA A 104 -10.62 24.29 -2.63
N LEU A 105 -11.76 23.84 -2.09
CA LEU A 105 -12.03 22.43 -1.88
C LEU A 105 -12.21 21.74 -3.25
N ILE A 106 -11.45 20.69 -3.50
CA ILE A 106 -11.63 19.79 -4.65
C ILE A 106 -12.69 18.76 -4.29
N ASP A 107 -12.49 18.04 -3.18
CA ASP A 107 -13.44 17.10 -2.60
C ASP A 107 -13.20 16.91 -1.11
N HIS A 108 -14.20 16.33 -0.45
CA HIS A 108 -14.16 15.88 0.94
C HIS A 108 -14.89 14.54 1.01
N GLU A 109 -14.22 13.52 1.55
CA GLU A 109 -14.77 12.17 1.66
C GLU A 109 -14.30 11.49 2.94
N ARG A 110 -15.10 10.51 3.39
CA ARG A 110 -14.69 9.55 4.41
C ARG A 110 -14.19 8.29 3.70
N ILE A 111 -12.94 7.89 3.97
CA ILE A 111 -12.44 6.61 3.50
C ILE A 111 -13.08 5.51 4.36
N GLU A 112 -14.16 4.96 3.83
CA GLU A 112 -14.85 3.85 4.44
C GLU A 112 -13.91 2.65 4.64
N GLY A 113 -14.13 1.91 5.72
CA GLY A 113 -13.23 0.84 6.14
C GLY A 113 -11.97 1.31 6.88
N LEU A 114 -11.64 2.61 6.89
CA LEU A 114 -10.57 3.17 7.74
C LEU A 114 -11.06 4.23 8.74
N ASP A 115 -12.30 4.70 8.63
CA ASP A 115 -12.84 5.82 9.41
C ASP A 115 -11.95 7.07 9.34
N LEU A 116 -11.46 7.36 8.13
CA LEU A 116 -10.52 8.45 7.89
C LEU A 116 -11.16 9.51 7.00
N ASP A 117 -11.51 10.65 7.58
CA ASP A 117 -12.00 11.81 6.84
C ASP A 117 -10.84 12.55 6.17
N ILE A 118 -10.94 12.77 4.86
CA ILE A 118 -9.95 13.46 4.04
C ILE A 118 -10.59 14.57 3.21
N ALA A 119 -9.87 15.67 3.04
CA ALA A 119 -10.21 16.72 2.08
C ALA A 119 -9.03 17.03 1.18
N ARG A 120 -9.30 17.19 -0.11
CA ARG A 120 -8.30 17.65 -1.09
C ARG A 120 -8.56 19.10 -1.44
N PHE A 121 -7.50 19.88 -1.49
CA PHE A 121 -7.55 21.31 -1.75
C PHE A 121 -6.69 21.67 -2.94
N GLN A 122 -7.24 22.55 -3.79
CA GLN A 122 -6.49 23.20 -4.85
C GLN A 122 -5.58 24.27 -4.23
N VAL A 123 -4.31 24.23 -4.61
CA VAL A 123 -3.33 25.25 -4.24
C VAL A 123 -3.71 26.58 -4.89
N PRO A 124 -3.71 27.70 -4.12
CA PRO A 124 -3.94 29.03 -4.67
C PRO A 124 -2.91 29.36 -5.76
N GLY A 125 -3.37 30.00 -6.84
CA GLY A 125 -2.53 30.37 -7.98
C GLY A 125 -1.26 31.14 -7.57
N GLY A 126 -0.15 30.85 -8.25
CA GLY A 126 1.15 31.50 -8.01
C GLY A 126 1.91 31.02 -6.76
N ARG A 127 1.38 30.06 -5.99
CA ARG A 127 2.10 29.45 -4.85
C ARG A 127 2.73 28.11 -5.22
N SER A 128 3.93 27.86 -4.69
CA SER A 128 4.54 26.54 -4.77
C SER A 128 3.90 25.57 -3.77
N LEU A 129 3.88 24.27 -4.10
CA LEU A 129 3.36 23.20 -3.22
C LEU A 129 3.90 23.32 -1.80
N GLY A 130 5.22 23.39 -1.63
CA GLY A 130 5.83 23.40 -0.30
C GLY A 130 5.43 24.61 0.55
N ARG A 131 5.26 25.81 -0.04
CA ARG A 131 4.78 26.99 0.70
C ARG A 131 3.31 26.86 1.04
N ALA A 132 2.50 26.40 0.08
CA ALA A 132 1.07 26.18 0.26
C ALA A 132 0.80 25.13 1.34
N ARG A 133 1.55 24.01 1.35
CA ARG A 133 1.50 22.94 2.36
C ARG A 133 1.77 23.47 3.76
N LYS A 134 2.86 24.22 3.94
CA LYS A 134 3.23 24.83 5.24
C LYS A 134 2.14 25.79 5.73
N GLN A 135 1.59 26.60 4.84
CA GLN A 135 0.51 27.53 5.18
C GLN A 135 -0.77 26.81 5.56
N LEU A 136 -1.21 25.81 4.78
CA LEU A 136 -2.41 25.04 5.09
C LEU A 136 -2.26 24.27 6.40
N ALA A 137 -1.09 23.68 6.67
CA ALA A 137 -0.79 23.05 7.95
C ALA A 137 -0.89 24.03 9.13
N LYS A 138 -0.40 25.26 8.97
CA LYS A 138 -0.55 26.31 10.00
C LYS A 138 -2.00 26.73 10.21
N LEU A 139 -2.80 26.77 9.15
CA LEU A 139 -4.22 27.08 9.22
C LEU A 139 -5.01 25.96 9.91
N LEU A 140 -4.59 24.70 9.75
CA LEU A 140 -5.30 23.51 10.22
C LEU A 140 -4.46 22.72 11.24
N PRO A 141 -4.22 23.23 12.46
CA PRO A 141 -3.27 22.63 13.41
C PRO A 141 -3.65 21.23 13.91
N GLY A 142 -4.93 20.83 13.79
CA GLY A 142 -5.40 19.49 14.13
C GLY A 142 -5.44 18.51 12.95
N ALA A 143 -5.19 18.98 11.73
CA ALA A 143 -5.22 18.14 10.53
C ALA A 143 -3.81 17.74 10.10
N ALA A 144 -3.67 16.50 9.64
CA ALA A 144 -2.46 16.05 9.00
C ALA A 144 -2.45 16.48 7.53
N VAL A 145 -1.71 17.55 7.23
CA VAL A 145 -1.61 18.16 5.90
C VAL A 145 -0.32 17.73 5.18
N ASP A 146 -0.47 17.29 3.94
CA ASP A 146 0.62 16.92 3.03
C ASP A 146 0.28 17.18 1.55
N VAL A 147 1.22 16.93 0.64
CA VAL A 147 0.95 16.85 -0.81
C VAL A 147 0.46 15.45 -1.20
N ASP A 148 -0.19 15.33 -2.36
CA ASP A 148 -0.58 14.02 -2.91
C ASP A 148 0.59 13.37 -3.66
N HIS A 149 1.56 12.82 -2.92
CA HIS A 149 2.75 12.19 -3.48
C HIS A 149 2.41 11.03 -4.42
N ILE A 150 3.18 10.88 -5.51
CA ILE A 150 3.05 9.79 -6.49
C ILE A 150 4.08 8.70 -6.18
N TYR A 151 3.58 7.46 -6.04
CA TYR A 151 4.37 6.27 -5.76
C TYR A 151 4.57 5.44 -7.03
N PHE A 152 5.72 4.82 -7.13
CA PHE A 152 6.14 4.05 -8.29
C PHE A 152 6.05 2.55 -8.04
N ALA A 153 5.60 1.77 -9.02
CA ALA A 153 5.72 0.32 -8.97
C ALA A 153 7.18 -0.09 -8.71
N SER A 154 7.36 -1.08 -7.85
CA SER A 154 8.68 -1.50 -7.35
C SER A 154 9.50 -2.19 -8.44
N GLY A 155 8.86 -2.88 -9.40
CA GLY A 155 9.51 -3.45 -10.59
C GLY A 155 9.18 -2.71 -11.90
N PRO A 156 9.56 -3.28 -13.06
CA PRO A 156 9.22 -2.75 -14.37
C PRO A 156 7.70 -2.60 -14.53
N GLY A 157 7.22 -1.37 -14.43
CA GLY A 157 5.81 -1.01 -14.57
C GLY A 157 5.37 -0.86 -16.02
N GLY A 158 4.06 -0.67 -16.23
CA GLY A 158 3.50 -0.33 -17.53
C GLY A 158 2.16 -0.99 -17.80
N ALA A 159 1.22 -0.22 -18.33
CA ALA A 159 -0.05 -0.73 -18.81
C ALA A 159 0.17 -1.74 -19.94
N LEU A 160 -0.73 -2.71 -20.04
CA LEU A 160 -0.89 -3.64 -21.15
C LEU A 160 -2.12 -3.20 -21.96
N PRO A 161 -1.94 -2.37 -23.00
CA PRO A 161 -3.05 -1.93 -23.82
C PRO A 161 -3.74 -3.15 -24.43
N HIS A 162 -5.07 -3.18 -24.37
CA HIS A 162 -5.92 -4.23 -24.96
C HIS A 162 -5.85 -5.62 -24.31
N ALA A 163 -5.18 -5.78 -23.16
CA ALA A 163 -5.27 -7.01 -22.40
C ALA A 163 -6.61 -7.09 -21.64
N ALA A 164 -7.30 -8.21 -21.77
CA ALA A 164 -8.48 -8.50 -20.94
C ALA A 164 -8.07 -8.55 -19.46
N LEU A 165 -8.93 -8.05 -18.57
CA LEU A 165 -8.72 -8.16 -17.13
C LEU A 165 -9.07 -9.56 -16.64
N ALA A 166 -8.36 -10.03 -15.61
CA ALA A 166 -8.76 -11.24 -14.90
C ALA A 166 -10.11 -11.00 -14.20
N SER A 167 -11.03 -11.97 -14.29
CA SER A 167 -12.38 -11.89 -13.73
C SER A 167 -12.53 -12.73 -12.46
N ALA A 168 -13.51 -12.35 -11.64
CA ALA A 168 -13.93 -13.17 -10.50
C ALA A 168 -14.93 -14.23 -10.97
N ALA A 169 -14.72 -15.49 -10.57
CA ALA A 169 -15.71 -16.57 -10.72
C ALA A 169 -16.32 -16.93 -9.36
N ALA A 170 -17.61 -17.28 -9.32
CA ALA A 170 -18.34 -17.63 -8.10
C ALA A 170 -17.76 -18.88 -7.41
N GLY A 171 -17.67 -18.86 -6.07
CA GLY A 171 -17.26 -20.01 -5.27
C GLY A 171 -17.15 -19.72 -3.78
N ARG A 172 -16.79 -20.75 -3.00
CA ARG A 172 -16.87 -20.74 -1.53
C ARG A 172 -15.96 -19.65 -0.91
N PRO A 173 -16.42 -18.97 0.16
CA PRO A 173 -15.68 -17.92 0.82
C PRO A 173 -14.42 -18.48 1.50
N ARG A 174 -13.26 -17.98 1.08
CA ARG A 174 -11.99 -18.06 1.81
C ARG A 174 -11.53 -16.62 2.08
N ALA A 175 -10.72 -16.40 3.11
CA ALA A 175 -10.17 -15.08 3.39
C ALA A 175 -9.38 -14.57 2.17
N PRO A 176 -9.75 -13.40 1.59
CA PRO A 176 -9.10 -12.90 0.40
C PRO A 176 -7.73 -12.30 0.70
N LEU A 177 -6.81 -12.42 -0.26
CA LEU A 177 -5.56 -11.67 -0.30
C LEU A 177 -5.78 -10.31 -0.98
N GLY A 178 -5.09 -9.27 -0.53
CA GLY A 178 -5.07 -7.96 -1.15
C GLY A 178 -3.82 -7.72 -2.00
N LEU A 179 -3.98 -6.97 -3.08
CA LEU A 179 -2.89 -6.46 -3.92
C LEU A 179 -3.16 -4.99 -4.23
N ILE A 180 -2.26 -4.09 -3.87
CA ILE A 180 -2.28 -2.69 -4.31
C ILE A 180 -1.16 -2.51 -5.34
N ASP A 181 -1.54 -2.36 -6.61
CA ASP A 181 -0.63 -2.23 -7.76
C ASP A 181 -1.35 -1.61 -8.97
N GLY A 182 -1.00 -2.01 -10.20
CA GLY A 182 -1.83 -1.83 -11.39
C GLY A 182 -2.81 -2.99 -11.59
N GLY A 183 -3.70 -2.87 -12.58
CA GLY A 183 -4.65 -3.94 -12.91
C GLY A 183 -3.98 -5.25 -13.32
N VAL A 184 -4.68 -6.35 -13.13
CA VAL A 184 -4.26 -7.73 -13.41
C VAL A 184 -4.90 -8.21 -14.71
N ALA A 185 -4.06 -8.61 -15.67
CA ALA A 185 -4.52 -9.20 -16.92
C ALA A 185 -5.01 -10.64 -16.72
N ALA A 186 -5.97 -11.06 -17.55
CA ALA A 186 -6.29 -12.47 -17.74
C ALA A 186 -5.04 -13.16 -18.32
N HIS A 187 -4.47 -14.09 -17.57
CA HIS A 187 -3.20 -14.72 -17.92
C HIS A 187 -3.17 -16.17 -17.43
N PRO A 188 -2.62 -17.14 -18.19
CA PRO A 188 -2.57 -18.55 -17.79
C PRO A 188 -1.89 -18.81 -16.43
N SER A 189 -0.92 -17.97 -16.06
CA SER A 189 -0.25 -18.06 -14.75
C SER A 189 -1.02 -17.42 -13.59
N VAL A 190 -2.18 -16.81 -13.85
CA VAL A 190 -3.09 -16.25 -12.85
C VAL A 190 -4.37 -17.08 -12.88
N SER A 191 -4.39 -18.15 -12.10
CA SER A 191 -5.49 -19.11 -12.02
C SER A 191 -6.41 -18.89 -10.81
N GLY A 192 -6.07 -17.95 -9.93
CA GLY A 192 -6.90 -17.52 -8.81
C GLY A 192 -8.10 -16.67 -9.25
N ARG A 193 -9.05 -16.47 -8.33
CA ARG A 193 -10.20 -15.58 -8.56
C ARG A 193 -9.74 -14.15 -8.33
N VAL A 194 -9.77 -13.31 -9.35
CA VAL A 194 -9.33 -11.92 -9.22
C VAL A 194 -10.54 -11.00 -9.28
N GLU A 195 -10.84 -10.36 -8.15
CA GLU A 195 -11.73 -9.21 -8.11
C GLU A 195 -10.89 -7.94 -8.20
N GLN A 196 -11.29 -6.99 -9.05
CA GLN A 196 -10.50 -5.79 -9.30
C GLN A 196 -11.33 -4.52 -9.10
N ARG A 197 -10.72 -3.50 -8.50
CA ARG A 197 -11.31 -2.17 -8.38
C ARG A 197 -10.28 -1.09 -8.72
N GLY A 198 -10.71 -0.09 -9.50
CA GLY A 198 -9.88 1.04 -9.87
C GLY A 198 -9.98 2.21 -8.89
N PHE A 199 -8.85 2.88 -8.65
CA PHE A 199 -8.71 4.04 -7.75
C PHE A 199 -8.05 5.26 -8.41
N ALA A 200 -7.83 5.19 -9.73
CA ALA A 200 -7.29 6.25 -10.56
C ALA A 200 -8.04 6.35 -11.90
N LYS A 201 -7.83 7.44 -12.64
CA LYS A 201 -8.51 7.66 -13.93
C LYS A 201 -8.20 6.52 -14.91
N GLY A 202 -9.24 5.96 -15.51
CA GLY A 202 -9.10 4.89 -16.51
C GLY A 202 -8.75 3.51 -15.92
N ALA A 203 -8.80 3.35 -14.59
CA ALA A 203 -8.70 2.08 -13.91
C ALA A 203 -10.07 1.34 -13.89
N PRO A 204 -10.09 0.00 -13.78
CA PRO A 204 -8.93 -0.88 -13.83
C PRO A 204 -8.32 -0.95 -15.25
N SER A 205 -7.00 -0.98 -15.31
CA SER A 205 -6.22 -1.13 -16.54
C SER A 205 -5.13 -2.17 -16.31
N ALA A 206 -5.15 -3.23 -17.11
CA ALA A 206 -4.18 -4.32 -17.02
C ALA A 206 -2.74 -3.77 -17.07
N SER A 207 -1.85 -4.32 -16.26
CA SER A 207 -0.46 -3.93 -16.15
C SER A 207 0.44 -5.15 -16.09
N ARG A 208 1.67 -5.04 -16.63
CA ARG A 208 2.66 -6.12 -16.56
C ARG A 208 3.01 -6.45 -15.12
N HIS A 209 3.28 -5.42 -14.34
CA HIS A 209 3.71 -5.55 -12.96
C HIS A 209 2.62 -6.16 -12.07
N GLY A 210 1.40 -5.63 -12.09
CA GLY A 210 0.28 -6.18 -11.31
C GLY A 210 -0.03 -7.62 -11.68
N THR A 211 0.06 -7.99 -12.96
CA THR A 211 -0.13 -9.38 -13.42
C THR A 211 0.97 -10.31 -12.92
N ALA A 212 2.23 -9.86 -12.93
CA ALA A 212 3.36 -10.65 -12.43
C ALA A 212 3.28 -10.84 -10.91
N VAL A 213 2.93 -9.80 -10.14
CA VAL A 213 2.74 -9.95 -8.69
C VAL A 213 1.55 -10.87 -8.40
N ALA A 214 0.44 -10.73 -9.14
CA ALA A 214 -0.71 -11.61 -8.98
C ALA A 214 -0.37 -13.09 -9.25
N SER A 215 0.47 -13.40 -10.24
CA SER A 215 0.88 -14.79 -10.49
C SER A 215 1.74 -15.36 -9.36
N LEU A 216 2.62 -14.55 -8.77
CA LEU A 216 3.41 -14.93 -7.59
C LEU A 216 2.56 -15.11 -6.31
N LEU A 217 1.38 -14.48 -6.24
CA LEU A 217 0.46 -14.66 -5.12
C LEU A 217 -0.44 -15.88 -5.30
N VAL A 218 -1.17 -15.97 -6.42
CA VAL A 218 -2.29 -16.92 -6.58
C VAL A 218 -2.16 -17.87 -7.76
N GLY A 219 -1.02 -17.87 -8.47
CA GLY A 219 -0.77 -18.78 -9.60
C GLY A 219 -0.78 -20.25 -9.19
N SER A 220 -1.33 -21.11 -10.04
CA SER A 220 -1.43 -22.57 -9.84
C SER A 220 -1.03 -23.36 -11.08
N GLY A 221 -0.03 -22.87 -11.83
CA GLY A 221 0.42 -23.45 -13.09
C GLY A 221 1.96 -23.44 -13.19
N THR A 222 2.49 -22.93 -14.29
CA THR A 222 3.96 -22.75 -14.47
C THR A 222 4.60 -21.88 -13.39
N VAL A 223 3.82 -20.95 -12.83
CA VAL A 223 4.17 -20.21 -11.62
C VAL A 223 3.31 -20.76 -10.49
N ALA A 224 3.96 -21.35 -9.49
CA ALA A 224 3.33 -21.72 -8.23
C ALA A 224 3.41 -20.51 -7.29
N GLY A 225 2.26 -19.86 -7.08
CA GLY A 225 2.17 -18.72 -6.19
C GLY A 225 2.27 -19.12 -4.71
N ALA A 226 2.43 -18.14 -3.83
CA ALA A 226 2.50 -18.35 -2.39
C ALA A 226 1.20 -18.92 -1.80
N ALA A 227 0.06 -18.63 -2.43
CA ALA A 227 -1.25 -19.13 -2.04
C ALA A 227 -2.09 -19.51 -3.29
N PRO A 228 -1.72 -20.62 -3.97
CA PRO A 228 -2.33 -21.01 -5.25
C PRO A 228 -3.86 -21.10 -5.19
N GLY A 229 -4.55 -20.49 -6.15
CA GLY A 229 -6.00 -20.56 -6.27
C GLY A 229 -6.81 -19.79 -5.22
N GLN A 230 -6.17 -19.03 -4.31
CA GLN A 230 -6.87 -18.13 -3.39
C GLN A 230 -7.58 -16.99 -4.14
N GLN A 231 -8.58 -16.40 -3.48
CA GLN A 231 -9.20 -15.17 -3.96
C GLN A 231 -8.24 -14.00 -3.75
N LEU A 232 -8.05 -13.20 -4.80
CA LEU A 232 -7.26 -11.99 -4.82
C LEU A 232 -8.17 -10.78 -5.09
N LEU A 233 -8.07 -9.75 -4.24
CA LEU A 233 -8.66 -8.44 -4.46
C LEU A 233 -7.54 -7.48 -4.89
N ALA A 234 -7.53 -7.12 -6.18
CA ALA A 234 -6.53 -6.22 -6.75
C ALA A 234 -7.08 -4.79 -6.87
N ALA A 235 -6.46 -3.86 -6.15
CA ALA A 235 -6.69 -2.44 -6.24
C ALA A 235 -5.74 -1.83 -7.26
N ASP A 236 -6.28 -1.40 -8.39
CA ASP A 236 -5.52 -0.65 -9.41
C ASP A 236 -5.46 0.84 -9.03
N VAL A 237 -4.31 1.27 -8.53
CA VAL A 237 -4.05 2.67 -8.16
C VAL A 237 -3.46 3.49 -9.30
N TYR A 238 -3.12 2.88 -10.44
CA TYR A 238 -2.45 3.54 -11.57
C TYR A 238 -3.41 3.87 -12.71
N GLY A 239 -4.25 2.92 -13.12
CA GLY A 239 -5.14 3.07 -14.27
C GLY A 239 -4.40 3.54 -15.53
N ARG A 240 -4.95 4.54 -16.20
CA ARG A 240 -4.32 5.29 -17.30
C ARG A 240 -4.03 6.73 -16.88
N ASP A 241 -3.88 6.96 -15.59
CA ASP A 241 -3.71 8.28 -15.00
C ASP A 241 -2.23 8.67 -14.97
N PRO A 242 -1.83 9.78 -15.63
CA PRO A 242 -0.48 10.33 -15.50
C PRO A 242 -0.03 10.59 -14.06
N ALA A 243 -0.98 10.87 -13.17
CA ALA A 243 -0.77 11.12 -11.76
C ALA A 243 -1.28 9.95 -10.89
N GLY A 244 -1.45 8.76 -11.48
CA GLY A 244 -1.81 7.52 -10.79
C GLY A 244 -0.71 7.06 -9.83
N GLY A 245 -1.07 6.20 -8.88
CA GLY A 245 -0.22 5.78 -7.78
C GLY A 245 -0.09 6.84 -6.69
N ASN A 246 -0.99 7.83 -6.67
CA ASN A 246 -0.96 8.89 -5.67
C ASN A 246 -1.41 8.40 -4.28
N ALA A 247 -0.97 9.10 -3.23
CA ALA A 247 -1.22 8.74 -1.84
C ALA A 247 -2.72 8.61 -1.52
N SER A 248 -3.56 9.48 -2.09
CA SER A 248 -5.00 9.41 -1.90
C SER A 248 -5.63 8.16 -2.53
N ALA A 249 -5.18 7.73 -3.71
CA ALA A 249 -5.62 6.49 -4.34
C ALA A 249 -5.23 5.26 -3.51
N ILE A 250 -4.01 5.23 -2.97
CA ILE A 250 -3.52 4.13 -2.13
C ILE A 250 -4.31 4.07 -0.81
N ALA A 251 -4.58 5.21 -0.18
CA ALA A 251 -5.39 5.27 1.03
C ALA A 251 -6.83 4.75 0.80
N ARG A 252 -7.47 5.15 -0.31
CA ARG A 252 -8.78 4.63 -0.72
C ARG A 252 -8.75 3.12 -0.99
N ALA A 253 -7.68 2.63 -1.62
CA ALA A 253 -7.49 1.20 -1.88
C ALA A 253 -7.41 0.40 -0.58
N LEU A 254 -6.64 0.87 0.41
CA LEU A 254 -6.57 0.26 1.75
C LEU A 254 -7.94 0.20 2.43
N GLY A 255 -8.73 1.28 2.33
CA GLY A 255 -10.09 1.29 2.88
C GLY A 255 -11.01 0.28 2.22
N TRP A 256 -10.98 0.18 0.89
CA TRP A 256 -11.74 -0.84 0.18
C TRP A 256 -11.33 -2.26 0.60
N LEU A 257 -10.03 -2.56 0.69
CA LEU A 257 -9.58 -3.88 1.13
C LEU A 257 -10.03 -4.17 2.58
N ALA A 258 -9.97 -3.17 3.47
CA ALA A 258 -10.43 -3.29 4.85
C ALA A 258 -11.94 -3.56 4.93
N GLN A 259 -12.78 -2.87 4.14
CA GLN A 259 -14.22 -3.14 4.04
C GLN A 259 -14.51 -4.57 3.58
N ARG A 260 -13.62 -5.13 2.75
CA ARG A 260 -13.77 -6.48 2.19
C ARG A 260 -13.17 -7.57 3.07
N GLY A 261 -12.73 -7.22 4.28
CA GLY A 261 -12.20 -8.17 5.25
C GLY A 261 -10.89 -8.83 4.79
N VAL A 262 -10.09 -8.13 3.99
CA VAL A 262 -8.77 -8.59 3.58
C VAL A 262 -7.85 -8.58 4.79
N ALA A 263 -7.38 -9.77 5.20
CA ALA A 263 -6.50 -9.93 6.35
C ALA A 263 -5.03 -9.66 6.01
N VAL A 264 -4.61 -9.94 4.77
CA VAL A 264 -3.22 -9.75 4.31
C VAL A 264 -3.24 -9.04 2.96
N THR A 265 -2.53 -7.93 2.85
CA THR A 265 -2.34 -7.21 1.58
C THR A 265 -0.87 -6.99 1.28
N THR A 266 -0.50 -7.12 0.00
CA THR A 266 0.78 -6.64 -0.51
C THR A 266 0.63 -5.27 -1.15
N ILE A 267 1.62 -4.41 -0.95
CA ILE A 267 1.74 -3.09 -1.58
C ILE A 267 3.06 -3.08 -2.36
N SER A 268 2.97 -3.25 -3.68
CA SER A 268 4.14 -3.46 -4.53
C SER A 268 4.65 -2.17 -5.17
N LEU A 269 4.64 -1.08 -4.40
CA LEU A 269 5.04 0.27 -4.81
C LEU A 269 5.95 0.93 -3.77
N VAL A 270 6.67 1.96 -4.19
CA VAL A 270 7.59 2.74 -3.36
C VAL A 270 7.52 4.23 -3.65
N GLY A 271 7.73 5.02 -2.60
CA GLY A 271 7.71 6.48 -2.66
C GLY A 271 8.14 7.10 -1.33
N PRO A 272 7.99 8.43 -1.19
CA PRO A 272 8.40 9.15 0.01
C PRO A 272 7.48 8.87 1.20
N ASP A 273 7.91 9.29 2.39
CA ASP A 273 7.00 9.42 3.54
C ASP A 273 5.84 10.38 3.20
N ASN A 274 4.63 10.03 3.65
CA ASN A 274 3.42 10.81 3.43
C ASN A 274 2.45 10.65 4.61
N LYS A 275 2.00 11.77 5.17
CA LYS A 275 1.15 11.75 6.37
C LYS A 275 -0.19 11.04 6.17
N LEU A 276 -0.82 11.18 5.00
CA LEU A 276 -2.07 10.49 4.70
C LEU A 276 -1.83 8.98 4.61
N LEU A 277 -0.79 8.55 3.89
CA LEU A 277 -0.50 7.14 3.73
C LEU A 277 -0.14 6.50 5.08
N ALA A 278 0.66 7.17 5.91
CA ALA A 278 0.97 6.73 7.27
C ALA A 278 -0.30 6.53 8.11
N ALA A 279 -1.23 7.50 8.07
CA ALA A 279 -2.51 7.40 8.76
C ALA A 279 -3.35 6.23 8.22
N ALA A 280 -3.45 6.06 6.90
CA ALA A 280 -4.22 4.98 6.29
C ALA A 280 -3.66 3.59 6.63
N VAL A 281 -2.34 3.41 6.57
CA VAL A 281 -1.65 2.18 6.98
C VAL A 281 -1.92 1.87 8.45
N GLY A 282 -1.77 2.87 9.34
CA GLY A 282 -2.05 2.69 10.76
C GLY A 282 -3.49 2.30 11.05
N ARG A 283 -4.47 2.90 10.36
CA ARG A 283 -5.90 2.54 10.48
C ARG A 283 -6.20 1.14 9.96
N ALA A 284 -5.58 0.73 8.86
CA ALA A 284 -5.73 -0.62 8.31
C ALA A 284 -5.17 -1.68 9.28
N GLN A 285 -3.99 -1.44 9.85
CA GLN A 285 -3.37 -2.31 10.87
C GLN A 285 -4.21 -2.40 12.15
N GLN A 286 -4.78 -1.28 12.62
CA GLN A 286 -5.70 -1.27 13.78
C GLN A 286 -6.94 -2.13 13.56
N ARG A 287 -7.31 -2.38 12.30
CA ARG A 287 -8.40 -3.27 11.91
C ARG A 287 -7.96 -4.71 11.67
N GLY A 288 -6.71 -5.04 11.99
CA GLY A 288 -6.15 -6.39 11.89
C GLY A 288 -5.57 -6.75 10.53
N MET A 289 -5.41 -5.78 9.61
CA MET A 289 -4.79 -6.04 8.31
C MET A 289 -3.26 -6.11 8.45
N LEU A 290 -2.68 -7.23 8.02
CA LEU A 290 -1.24 -7.38 7.83
C LEU A 290 -0.84 -6.79 6.48
N ILE A 291 0.13 -5.90 6.48
CA ILE A 291 0.59 -5.18 5.29
C ILE A 291 2.02 -5.58 5.01
N VAL A 292 2.25 -6.09 3.79
CA VAL A 292 3.56 -6.43 3.26
C VAL A 292 3.93 -5.41 2.19
N ALA A 293 5.14 -4.85 2.22
CA ALA A 293 5.57 -3.86 1.23
C ALA A 293 7.03 -4.04 0.85
N ALA A 294 7.33 -3.74 -0.42
CA ALA A 294 8.69 -3.83 -0.95
C ALA A 294 9.57 -2.67 -0.46
N VAL A 295 10.83 -2.95 -0.15
CA VAL A 295 11.85 -1.92 0.17
C VAL A 295 12.29 -1.10 -1.05
N GLY A 296 11.82 -1.49 -2.24
CA GLY A 296 12.10 -0.84 -3.52
C GLY A 296 13.34 -1.39 -4.23
N ASN A 297 13.56 -0.89 -5.45
CA ASN A 297 14.66 -1.31 -6.32
C ASN A 297 15.56 -0.11 -6.70
N GLY A 298 15.75 0.81 -5.76
CA GLY A 298 16.53 2.04 -5.95
C GLY A 298 18.02 1.91 -5.56
N GLY A 299 18.45 0.73 -5.12
CA GLY A 299 19.77 0.50 -4.54
C GLY A 299 19.91 1.00 -3.10
N PRO A 300 21.02 0.64 -2.42
CA PRO A 300 21.23 0.90 -1.00
C PRO A 300 21.40 2.39 -0.65
N ALA A 301 21.81 3.23 -1.61
CA ALA A 301 21.90 4.69 -1.40
C ALA A 301 20.57 5.42 -1.60
N ALA A 302 19.50 4.72 -1.98
CA ALA A 302 18.18 5.33 -2.05
C ALA A 302 17.71 5.79 -0.66
N PRO A 303 16.91 6.88 -0.58
CA PRO A 303 16.24 7.21 0.66
C PRO A 303 15.30 6.06 1.08
N PRO A 304 15.00 5.92 2.38
CA PRO A 304 14.04 4.93 2.86
C PRO A 304 12.70 5.01 2.11
N ALA A 305 12.24 3.85 1.63
CA ALA A 305 11.01 3.71 0.86
C ALA A 305 9.80 3.46 1.76
N PHE A 306 8.69 4.07 1.40
CA PHE A 306 7.39 3.89 2.03
C PHE A 306 6.42 3.24 1.04
N PRO A 307 5.47 2.38 1.49
CA PRO A 307 5.09 2.16 2.89
C PRO A 307 5.94 1.16 3.70
N ALA A 308 6.93 0.48 3.11
CA ALA A 308 7.75 -0.51 3.82
C ALA A 308 8.37 0.02 5.13
N SER A 309 8.77 1.29 5.16
CA SER A 309 9.36 1.91 6.36
C SER A 309 8.37 2.29 7.48
N TYR A 310 7.06 2.08 7.31
CA TYR A 310 6.10 2.36 8.39
C TYR A 310 6.12 1.27 9.47
N ARG A 311 5.94 1.67 10.72
CA ARG A 311 5.90 0.74 11.85
C ARG A 311 4.82 -0.34 11.64
N GLY A 312 5.19 -1.60 11.84
CA GLY A 312 4.30 -2.76 11.73
C GLY A 312 3.96 -3.18 10.29
N VAL A 313 4.54 -2.52 9.28
CA VAL A 313 4.53 -3.03 7.90
C VAL A 313 5.69 -4.02 7.78
N PHE A 314 5.42 -5.18 7.19
CA PHE A 314 6.46 -6.16 6.88
C PHE A 314 7.24 -5.68 5.65
N ALA A 315 8.46 -5.21 5.88
CA ALA A 315 9.37 -4.72 4.86
C ALA A 315 10.15 -5.89 4.25
N VAL A 316 9.95 -6.14 2.96
CA VAL A 316 10.52 -7.30 2.25
C VAL A 316 11.53 -6.85 1.18
N THR A 317 12.71 -7.46 1.21
CA THR A 317 13.79 -7.25 0.23
C THR A 317 13.88 -8.36 -0.82
N GLY A 318 14.58 -8.07 -1.92
CA GLY A 318 14.88 -9.06 -2.94
C GLY A 318 16.25 -9.70 -2.72
N VAL A 319 16.31 -11.03 -2.83
CA VAL A 319 17.56 -11.80 -2.77
C VAL A 319 17.73 -12.69 -4.01
N ASP A 320 18.96 -13.07 -4.30
CA ASP A 320 19.29 -14.05 -5.34
C ASP A 320 19.16 -15.50 -4.84
N ALA A 321 19.43 -16.49 -5.70
CA ALA A 321 19.34 -17.91 -5.37
C ALA A 321 20.38 -18.39 -4.33
N LYS A 322 21.28 -17.51 -3.86
CA LYS A 322 22.26 -17.76 -2.81
C LYS A 322 21.95 -16.94 -1.56
N ASP A 323 20.73 -16.44 -1.42
CA ASP A 323 20.26 -15.60 -0.32
C ASP A 323 21.04 -14.29 -0.14
N ARG A 324 21.61 -13.77 -1.24
CA ARG A 324 22.32 -12.47 -1.21
C ARG A 324 21.39 -11.38 -1.68
N ALA A 325 21.36 -10.26 -0.96
CA ALA A 325 20.59 -9.08 -1.36
C ALA A 325 20.94 -8.67 -2.81
N LEU A 326 19.90 -8.39 -3.59
CA LEU A 326 20.08 -7.90 -4.96
C LEU A 326 20.82 -6.55 -4.95
N PRO A 327 21.71 -6.26 -5.92
CA PRO A 327 22.38 -4.96 -6.00
C PRO A 327 21.41 -3.78 -6.07
N GLU A 328 20.25 -3.99 -6.69
CA GLU A 328 19.16 -3.02 -6.79
C GLU A 328 18.31 -2.91 -5.52
N ALA A 329 18.45 -3.80 -4.54
CA ALA A 329 17.65 -3.78 -3.32
C ALA A 329 17.70 -2.40 -2.67
N GLY A 330 16.51 -1.83 -2.51
CA GLY A 330 16.32 -0.51 -1.93
C GLY A 330 16.54 -0.51 -0.43
N ARG A 331 16.15 0.59 0.19
CA ARG A 331 16.31 0.81 1.62
C ARG A 331 14.95 1.05 2.26
N ALA A 332 14.75 0.48 3.44
CA ALA A 332 13.69 0.86 4.35
C ALA A 332 14.29 1.18 5.73
N LEU A 333 13.51 1.79 6.63
CA LEU A 333 13.95 2.06 8.01
C LEU A 333 14.19 0.78 8.80
N HIS A 334 13.51 -0.31 8.42
CA HIS A 334 13.69 -1.66 8.90
C HIS A 334 13.49 -2.64 7.73
N VAL A 335 14.05 -3.86 7.84
CA VAL A 335 13.84 -4.96 6.90
C VAL A 335 13.53 -6.20 7.74
N ASP A 336 12.41 -6.86 7.43
CA ASP A 336 11.94 -8.03 8.17
C ASP A 336 12.28 -9.34 7.47
N PHE A 337 12.25 -9.33 6.12
CA PHE A 337 12.49 -10.49 5.26
C PHE A 337 13.31 -10.12 4.03
#